data_AF-A0AAW5ZZL0-F1
#
_entry.id   AF-A0AAW5ZZL0-F1
#
_cell.length_a   1.000
_cell.length_b   1.000
_cell.length_c   1.000
_cell.angle_alpha   90.00
_cell.angle_beta   90.00
_cell.angle_gamma   90.00
#
_symmetry.space_group_name_H-M   'P 1'
#
loop_
_entity.id
_entity.type
_entity.pdbx_description
1 polymer ?
#
loop_
_entity_poly.entity_id
_entity_poly.type
_entity_poly.pdbx_seq_one_letter_code
_entity_poly.pdbx_strand_id
1 'polypeptide(L)'
;MQNVIWSNDTDRIDSIVDYWKEEAARLSEDMAKDPKGTIDDAFWPVTDILDRAWRQAVSDYELPTAARLIEIIDDLDPYATGIAAHAVDENNADRRDECGNLERLELGQPVVFVGTAGLWDGRRTIASIVAMDNIGDIIADSPWQHMEYETWSIDGHDDLRYTGVHHDGTNTCSVRELKEGRDIEPGDSLRDILRKTAPLGLRIRAVYGMPAPENPTKKR
;
A
#
# COMPACT_ATOMS: atom_id res chain seq x y z
N MET A 1 -10.72 0.84 13.42
CA MET A 1 -9.55 0.28 12.70
C MET A 1 -9.92 0.26 11.23
N GLN A 2 -9.18 0.93 10.35
CA GLN A 2 -9.35 0.75 8.90
C GLN A 2 -8.60 -0.53 8.51
N ASN A 3 -9.24 -1.39 7.73
CA ASN A 3 -8.59 -2.60 7.22
C ASN A 3 -7.87 -2.22 5.93
N VAL A 4 -6.61 -1.80 6.03
CA VAL A 4 -5.78 -1.45 4.87
C VAL A 4 -5.50 -2.70 4.06
N ILE A 5 -5.68 -2.61 2.74
CA ILE A 5 -5.31 -3.63 1.77
C ILE A 5 -3.92 -3.33 1.25
N TRP A 6 -3.68 -2.08 0.85
CA TRP A 6 -2.38 -1.63 0.36
C TRP A 6 -2.25 -0.11 0.52
N SER A 7 -1.03 0.37 0.78
CA SER A 7 -0.69 1.80 0.82
C SER A 7 0.73 1.99 0.29
N ASN A 8 1.03 3.15 -0.30
CA ASN A 8 2.41 3.60 -0.57
C ASN A 8 2.71 4.95 0.11
N ASP A 9 2.02 5.25 1.21
CA ASP A 9 2.39 6.38 2.05
C ASP A 9 3.82 6.23 2.61
N THR A 10 4.37 7.35 3.06
CA THR A 10 5.73 7.43 3.58
C THR A 10 5.94 6.47 4.76
N ASP A 11 4.97 6.37 5.68
CA ASP A 11 5.06 5.49 6.85
C ASP A 11 5.21 4.02 6.44
N ARG A 12 4.51 3.57 5.38
CA ARG A 12 4.65 2.21 4.84
C ARG A 12 6.03 1.98 4.24
N ILE A 13 6.55 2.92 3.45
CA ILE A 13 7.88 2.80 2.86
C ILE A 13 8.96 2.78 3.94
N ASP A 14 8.87 3.69 4.92
CA ASP A 14 9.78 3.74 6.05
C ASP A 14 9.74 2.43 6.85
N SER A 15 8.56 1.84 7.07
CA SER A 15 8.43 0.55 7.76
C SER A 15 9.15 -0.60 7.05
N ILE A 16 9.16 -0.63 5.71
CA ILE A 16 9.88 -1.64 4.92
C ILE A 16 11.40 -1.42 5.08
N VAL A 17 11.84 -0.18 5.00
CA VAL A 17 13.25 0.20 5.19
C VAL A 17 13.72 -0.16 6.60
N ASP A 18 12.94 0.17 7.62
CA ASP A 18 13.26 -0.12 9.02
C ASP A 18 13.42 -1.62 9.24
N TYR A 19 12.52 -2.44 8.69
CA TYR A 19 12.66 -3.89 8.72
C TYR A 19 13.99 -4.37 8.10
N TRP A 20 14.36 -3.82 6.94
CA TRP A 20 15.63 -4.17 6.29
C TRP A 20 16.85 -3.72 7.10
N LYS A 21 16.81 -2.53 7.70
CA LYS A 21 17.87 -2.02 8.58
C LYS A 21 18.00 -2.87 9.83
N GLU A 22 16.89 -3.27 10.46
CA GLU A 22 16.90 -4.19 11.60
C GLU A 22 17.52 -5.54 11.25
N GLU A 23 17.18 -6.10 10.09
CA GLU A 23 17.74 -7.39 9.66
C GLU A 23 19.23 -7.28 9.32
N ALA A 24 19.67 -6.19 8.68
CA ALA A 24 21.09 -5.90 8.46
C ALA A 24 21.85 -5.71 9.79
N ALA A 25 21.24 -5.05 10.78
CA ALA A 25 21.82 -4.90 12.11
C ALA A 25 22.00 -6.25 12.80
N ARG A 26 21.04 -7.18 12.68
CA ARG A 26 21.16 -8.56 13.21
C ARG A 26 22.31 -9.32 12.58
N LEU A 27 22.54 -9.14 11.28
CA LEU A 27 23.61 -9.79 10.54
C LEU A 27 24.99 -9.13 10.72
N SER A 28 25.09 -8.01 11.43
CA SER A 28 26.36 -7.26 11.56
C SER A 28 27.47 -8.03 12.29
N GLU A 29 27.12 -8.95 13.20
CA GLU A 29 28.10 -9.84 13.82
C GLU A 29 28.72 -10.82 12.83
N ASP A 30 27.89 -11.42 11.98
CA ASP A 30 28.32 -12.38 10.98
C ASP A 30 29.07 -11.65 9.86
N MET A 31 28.58 -10.47 9.46
CA MET A 31 29.25 -9.59 8.51
C MET A 31 30.67 -9.22 8.96
N ALA A 32 30.89 -8.97 10.26
CA ALA A 32 32.22 -8.67 10.79
C ALA A 32 33.17 -9.89 10.80
N LYS A 33 32.65 -11.12 10.84
CA LYS A 33 33.43 -12.37 10.92
C LYS A 33 33.67 -13.01 9.55
N ASP A 34 32.63 -13.06 8.72
CA ASP A 34 32.62 -13.61 7.36
C ASP A 34 31.74 -12.74 6.44
N PRO A 35 32.31 -11.64 5.91
CA PRO A 35 31.56 -10.71 5.05
C PRO A 35 30.99 -11.38 3.81
N LYS A 36 31.76 -12.30 3.22
CA LYS A 36 31.36 -12.96 1.97
C LYS A 36 30.22 -13.93 2.21
N GLY A 37 30.32 -14.81 3.21
CA GLY A 37 29.26 -15.73 3.56
C GLY A 37 27.96 -15.00 3.91
N THR A 38 28.06 -13.92 4.68
CA THR A 38 26.89 -13.11 5.09
C THR A 38 26.20 -12.45 3.89
N ILE A 39 26.96 -11.90 2.94
CA ILE A 39 26.41 -11.31 1.71
C ILE A 39 25.75 -12.38 0.83
N ASP A 40 26.37 -13.56 0.69
CA ASP A 40 25.86 -14.63 -0.18
C ASP A 40 24.52 -15.21 0.34
N ASP A 41 24.30 -15.20 1.66
CA ASP A 41 23.09 -15.75 2.30
C ASP A 41 21.96 -14.72 2.52
N ALA A 42 22.29 -13.42 2.59
CA ALA A 42 21.31 -12.36 2.81
C ALA A 42 20.44 -12.09 1.57
N PHE A 43 19.18 -11.68 1.78
CA PHE A 43 18.37 -11.20 0.67
C PHE A 43 18.83 -9.80 0.22
N TRP A 44 18.52 -9.45 -1.03
CA TRP A 44 19.24 -8.38 -1.74
C TRP A 44 19.21 -6.97 -1.10
N PRO A 45 18.08 -6.41 -0.63
CA PRO A 45 18.05 -5.12 0.07
C PRO A 45 18.92 -5.10 1.35
N VAL A 46 18.93 -6.19 2.12
CA VAL A 46 19.80 -6.31 3.30
C VAL A 46 21.26 -6.39 2.90
N THR A 47 21.56 -7.11 1.82
CA THR A 47 22.91 -7.13 1.23
C THR A 47 23.39 -5.74 0.83
N ASP A 48 22.54 -4.93 0.18
CA ASP A 48 22.88 -3.55 -0.21
C ASP A 48 23.19 -2.68 1.01
N ILE A 49 22.38 -2.78 2.07
CA ILE A 49 22.62 -2.08 3.35
C ILE A 49 23.95 -2.51 3.98
N LEU A 50 24.21 -3.82 4.08
CA LEU A 50 25.43 -4.37 4.66
C LEU A 50 26.68 -3.96 3.87
N ASP A 51 26.65 -4.00 2.54
CA ASP A 51 27.78 -3.60 1.69
C ASP A 51 28.10 -2.10 1.84
N ARG A 52 27.07 -1.24 1.93
CA ARG A 52 27.25 0.20 2.18
C ARG A 52 27.88 0.45 3.54
N ALA A 53 27.34 -0.19 4.59
CA ALA A 53 27.87 -0.06 5.93
C ALA A 53 29.32 -0.53 6.01
N TRP A 54 29.63 -1.67 5.38
CA TRP A 54 30.99 -2.20 5.30
C TRP A 54 31.95 -1.23 4.62
N ARG A 55 31.59 -0.70 3.45
CA ARG A 55 32.43 0.27 2.71
C ARG A 55 32.69 1.56 3.46
N GLN A 56 31.72 2.01 4.27
CA GLN A 56 31.88 3.19 5.11
C GLN A 56 32.66 2.90 6.40
N ALA A 57 32.62 1.66 6.89
CA ALA A 57 33.33 1.25 8.10
C ALA A 57 34.78 0.86 7.86
N VAL A 58 35.10 0.31 6.68
CA VAL A 58 36.43 -0.24 6.38
C VAL A 58 37.48 0.87 6.35
N SER A 59 38.60 0.61 7.01
CA SER A 59 39.77 1.49 7.06
C SER A 59 40.99 0.71 6.58
N ASP A 60 42.03 1.41 6.12
CA ASP A 60 43.27 0.82 5.61
C ASP A 60 44.00 -0.07 6.65
N TYR A 61 43.65 0.04 7.94
CA TYR A 61 44.39 -0.58 9.04
C TYR A 61 43.58 -1.54 9.92
N GLU A 62 42.24 -1.52 9.85
CA GLU A 62 41.38 -2.27 10.76
C GLU A 62 40.11 -2.76 10.07
N LEU A 63 39.70 -4.01 10.39
CA LEU A 63 38.42 -4.55 9.97
C LEU A 63 37.28 -3.94 10.79
N PRO A 64 36.11 -3.69 10.18
CA PRO A 64 34.92 -3.22 10.89
C PRO A 64 34.51 -4.11 12.05
N THR A 65 34.07 -3.49 13.15
CA THR A 65 33.38 -4.20 14.23
C THR A 65 31.87 -4.20 13.97
N ALA A 66 31.16 -5.19 14.52
CA ALA A 66 29.70 -5.25 14.43
C ALA A 66 29.03 -3.97 14.99
N ALA A 67 29.54 -3.45 16.11
CA ALA A 67 29.03 -2.20 16.69
C ALA A 67 29.18 -1.00 15.74
N ARG A 68 30.30 -0.92 15.02
CA ARG A 68 30.51 0.15 14.03
C ARG A 68 29.60 -0.01 12.81
N LEU A 69 29.35 -1.24 12.37
CA LEU A 69 28.42 -1.53 11.28
C LEU A 69 26.99 -1.11 11.66
N ILE A 70 26.53 -1.47 12.86
CA ILE A 70 25.20 -1.09 13.37
C ILE A 70 25.04 0.43 13.42
N GLU A 71 26.02 1.15 13.98
CA GLU A 71 25.99 2.63 14.02
C GLU A 71 25.83 3.23 12.62
N ILE A 72 26.59 2.72 11.64
CA ILE A 72 26.47 3.22 10.26
C ILE A 72 25.10 2.87 9.66
N ILE A 73 24.62 1.63 9.85
CA ILE A 73 23.31 1.20 9.36
C ILE A 73 22.22 2.13 9.89
N ASP A 74 22.19 2.38 11.20
CA ASP A 74 21.22 3.27 11.85
C ASP A 74 21.26 4.69 11.25
N ASP A 75 22.46 5.20 10.96
CA ASP A 75 22.68 6.53 10.40
C ASP A 75 22.44 6.64 8.87
N LEU A 76 22.23 5.53 8.15
CA LEU A 76 21.94 5.59 6.72
C LEU A 76 20.63 6.35 6.47
N ASP A 77 20.72 7.43 5.70
CA ASP A 77 19.57 8.13 5.11
C ASP A 77 19.06 7.32 3.89
N PRO A 78 17.89 6.68 3.98
CA PRO A 78 17.39 5.80 2.93
C PRO A 78 17.00 6.55 1.65
N TYR A 79 16.70 7.84 1.72
CA TYR A 79 16.31 8.65 0.58
C TYR A 79 17.53 9.18 -0.18
N ALA A 80 18.60 9.56 0.52
CA ALA A 80 19.85 9.96 -0.11
C ALA A 80 20.62 8.77 -0.73
N THR A 81 20.45 7.57 -0.16
CA THR A 81 21.18 6.37 -0.57
C THR A 81 20.46 5.54 -1.64
N GLY A 82 19.18 5.82 -1.90
CA GLY A 82 18.35 5.07 -2.86
C GLY A 82 17.72 3.80 -2.29
N ILE A 83 17.93 3.48 -1.01
CA ILE A 83 17.29 2.35 -0.33
C ILE A 83 15.76 2.49 -0.36
N ALA A 84 15.24 3.72 -0.16
CA ALA A 84 13.80 3.99 -0.22
C ALA A 84 13.20 3.67 -1.60
N ALA A 85 13.95 3.83 -2.70
CA ALA A 85 13.46 3.48 -4.03
C ALA A 85 13.26 1.96 -4.18
N HIS A 86 14.13 1.17 -3.56
CA HIS A 86 13.98 -0.29 -3.53
C HIS A 86 12.80 -0.71 -2.66
N ALA A 87 12.55 -0.01 -1.54
CA ALA A 87 11.36 -0.24 -0.73
C ALA A 87 10.06 0.08 -1.49
N VAL A 88 10.08 1.10 -2.35
CA VAL A 88 8.96 1.38 -3.28
C VAL A 88 8.76 0.23 -4.27
N ASP A 89 9.84 -0.32 -4.84
CA ASP A 89 9.74 -1.46 -5.76
C ASP A 89 9.19 -2.72 -5.07
N GLU A 90 9.61 -2.99 -3.84
CA GLU A 90 9.07 -4.07 -3.00
C GLU A 90 7.59 -3.84 -2.71
N ASN A 91 7.21 -2.65 -2.27
CA ASN A 91 5.81 -2.32 -2.00
C ASN A 91 4.94 -2.38 -3.28
N ASN A 92 5.52 -2.13 -4.45
CA ASN A 92 4.85 -2.33 -5.74
C ASN A 92 4.68 -3.82 -6.06
N ALA A 93 5.60 -4.70 -5.63
CA ALA A 93 5.43 -6.14 -5.71
C ALA A 93 4.32 -6.60 -4.75
N ASP A 94 4.28 -6.10 -3.51
CA ASP A 94 3.17 -6.33 -2.57
C ASP A 94 1.83 -5.97 -3.22
N ARG A 95 1.74 -4.81 -3.91
CA ARG A 95 0.51 -4.42 -4.63
C ARG A 95 0.08 -5.47 -5.66
N ARG A 96 1.03 -6.03 -6.41
CA ARG A 96 0.73 -7.05 -7.43
C ARG A 96 0.24 -8.34 -6.77
N ASP A 97 0.82 -8.70 -5.64
CA ASP A 97 0.34 -9.85 -4.85
C ASP A 97 -1.10 -9.61 -4.37
N GLU A 98 -1.44 -8.40 -3.93
CA GLU A 98 -2.83 -8.07 -3.58
C GLU A 98 -3.78 -8.11 -4.79
N CYS A 99 -3.33 -7.71 -5.98
CA CYS A 99 -4.09 -7.91 -7.21
C CYS A 99 -4.34 -9.40 -7.45
N GLY A 100 -3.32 -10.25 -7.33
CA GLY A 100 -3.43 -11.71 -7.49
C GLY A 100 -4.33 -12.37 -6.44
N ASN A 101 -4.32 -11.88 -5.19
CA ASN A 101 -5.20 -12.34 -4.13
C ASN A 101 -6.68 -12.08 -4.45
N LEU A 102 -6.97 -10.99 -5.16
CA LEU A 102 -8.32 -10.50 -5.44
C LEU A 102 -8.81 -10.81 -6.86
N GLU A 103 -7.96 -11.37 -7.72
CA GLU A 103 -8.29 -11.67 -9.13
C GLU A 103 -9.47 -12.64 -9.29
N ARG A 104 -9.66 -13.57 -8.32
CA ARG A 104 -10.75 -14.56 -8.34
C ARG A 104 -12.09 -13.99 -7.91
N LEU A 105 -12.13 -12.74 -7.46
CA LEU A 105 -13.37 -12.06 -7.08
C LEU A 105 -13.94 -11.38 -8.33
N GLU A 106 -14.54 -12.16 -9.23
CA GLU A 106 -15.13 -11.71 -10.49
C GLU A 106 -16.30 -10.73 -10.29
N LEU A 107 -16.38 -9.70 -11.11
CA LEU A 107 -17.46 -8.72 -11.09
C LEU A 107 -18.50 -9.12 -12.13
N GLY A 108 -19.74 -9.30 -11.68
CA GLY A 108 -20.85 -9.66 -12.56
C GLY A 108 -21.49 -8.44 -13.22
N GLN A 109 -21.23 -7.23 -12.70
CA GLN A 109 -21.77 -5.96 -13.19
C GLN A 109 -20.68 -4.87 -13.13
N PRO A 110 -20.83 -3.76 -13.88
CA PRO A 110 -19.90 -2.64 -13.79
C PRO A 110 -19.80 -2.08 -12.37
N VAL A 111 -18.64 -1.50 -12.05
CA VAL A 111 -18.39 -0.85 -10.77
C VAL A 111 -18.63 0.64 -10.85
N VAL A 112 -19.13 1.21 -9.77
CA VAL A 112 -19.32 2.63 -9.57
C VAL A 112 -18.27 3.13 -8.61
N PHE A 113 -17.45 4.06 -9.09
CA PHE A 113 -16.58 4.88 -8.26
C PHE A 113 -17.38 6.11 -7.84
N VAL A 114 -17.56 6.34 -6.54
CA VAL A 114 -18.28 7.52 -6.03
C VAL A 114 -17.48 8.17 -4.92
N GLY A 115 -17.27 9.48 -5.01
CA GLY A 115 -16.46 10.17 -4.03
C GLY A 115 -16.22 11.62 -4.36
N THR A 116 -15.02 12.10 -4.05
CA THR A 116 -14.68 13.50 -4.21
C THR A 116 -13.24 13.67 -4.65
N ALA A 117 -13.02 14.61 -5.57
CA ALA A 117 -11.71 15.12 -5.89
C ALA A 117 -11.40 16.37 -5.05
N GLY A 118 -10.21 16.44 -4.46
CA GLY A 118 -9.64 17.64 -3.86
C GLY A 118 -8.80 18.36 -4.89
N LEU A 119 -9.21 19.57 -5.28
CA LEU A 119 -8.51 20.42 -6.23
C LEU A 119 -8.01 21.68 -5.50
N TRP A 120 -7.07 22.39 -6.14
CA TRP A 120 -6.53 23.65 -5.60
C TRP A 120 -7.60 24.72 -5.35
N ASP A 121 -8.74 24.67 -6.06
CA ASP A 121 -9.87 25.59 -5.93
C ASP A 121 -11.07 24.98 -5.16
N GLY A 122 -10.81 23.91 -4.41
CA GLY A 122 -11.77 23.26 -3.52
C GLY A 122 -12.20 21.87 -3.98
N ARG A 123 -13.27 21.38 -3.34
CA ARG A 123 -13.70 19.98 -3.48
C ARG A 123 -14.78 19.84 -4.55
N ARG A 124 -14.77 18.74 -5.29
CA ARG A 124 -15.83 18.38 -6.26
C ARG A 124 -16.26 16.94 -6.04
N THR A 125 -17.56 16.68 -6.13
CA THR A 125 -18.10 15.31 -6.13
C THR A 125 -17.85 14.67 -7.48
N ILE A 126 -17.43 13.41 -7.48
CA ILE A 126 -17.23 12.61 -8.69
C ILE A 126 -18.03 11.31 -8.62
N ALA A 127 -18.50 10.87 -9.77
CA ALA A 127 -19.05 9.53 -9.96
C ALA A 127 -18.65 9.03 -11.35
N SER A 128 -18.24 7.78 -11.44
CA SER A 128 -17.90 7.11 -12.71
C SER A 128 -18.39 5.66 -12.69
N ILE A 129 -18.78 5.14 -13.84
CA ILE A 129 -19.13 3.73 -14.03
C ILE A 129 -18.08 3.13 -14.95
N VAL A 130 -17.43 2.06 -14.49
CA VAL A 130 -16.33 1.41 -15.21
C VAL A 130 -16.60 -0.09 -15.25
N ALA A 131 -16.37 -0.71 -16.41
CA ALA A 131 -16.37 -2.16 -16.53
C ALA A 131 -14.99 -2.68 -16.13
N MET A 132 -14.97 -3.59 -15.15
CA MET A 132 -13.78 -4.28 -14.65
C MET A 132 -14.12 -5.78 -14.57
N ASP A 133 -13.15 -6.66 -14.78
CA ASP A 133 -13.43 -8.10 -14.78
C ASP A 133 -13.44 -8.66 -13.34
N ASN A 134 -12.58 -8.14 -12.46
CA ASN A 134 -12.46 -8.59 -11.08
C ASN A 134 -12.01 -7.47 -10.12
N ILE A 135 -12.00 -7.76 -8.81
CA ILE A 135 -11.58 -6.79 -7.79
C ILE A 135 -10.08 -6.48 -7.85
N GLY A 136 -9.23 -7.43 -8.26
CA GLY A 136 -7.80 -7.19 -8.46
C GLY A 136 -7.52 -6.08 -9.49
N ASP A 137 -8.30 -6.04 -10.58
CA ASP A 137 -8.19 -4.99 -11.59
C ASP A 137 -8.47 -3.59 -11.02
N ILE A 138 -9.40 -3.48 -10.06
CA ILE A 138 -9.72 -2.22 -9.38
C ILE A 138 -8.49 -1.69 -8.63
N ILE A 139 -7.76 -2.57 -7.93
CA ILE A 139 -6.57 -2.21 -7.17
C ILE A 139 -5.41 -1.86 -8.11
N ALA A 140 -5.33 -2.52 -9.26
CA ALA A 140 -4.28 -2.28 -10.25
C ALA A 140 -4.40 -0.91 -10.96
N ASP A 141 -5.63 -0.50 -11.30
CA ASP A 141 -5.88 0.62 -12.23
C ASP A 141 -5.77 2.02 -11.60
N SER A 142 -5.77 2.14 -10.26
CA SER A 142 -5.68 3.39 -9.48
C SER A 142 -6.49 4.58 -10.05
N PRO A 143 -7.62 4.99 -9.43
CA PRO A 143 -8.57 5.92 -10.05
C PRO A 143 -8.05 7.33 -10.34
N TRP A 144 -6.90 7.72 -9.78
CA TRP A 144 -6.22 8.97 -10.10
C TRP A 144 -4.74 8.74 -10.38
N GLN A 145 -4.23 9.47 -11.36
CA GLN A 145 -2.81 9.48 -11.72
C GLN A 145 -2.07 10.61 -10.99
N HIS A 146 -0.76 10.45 -10.83
CA HIS A 146 0.13 11.46 -10.22
C HIS A 146 -0.19 11.82 -8.77
N MET A 147 -0.75 10.90 -7.99
CA MET A 147 -0.82 11.08 -6.53
C MET A 147 0.59 10.95 -5.94
N GLU A 148 0.89 11.70 -4.89
CA GLU A 148 2.13 11.48 -4.13
C GLU A 148 2.09 10.15 -3.39
N TYR A 149 0.93 9.80 -2.85
CA TYR A 149 0.64 8.48 -2.31
C TYR A 149 -0.86 8.18 -2.34
N GLU A 150 -1.19 6.90 -2.28
CA GLU A 150 -2.53 6.35 -2.30
C GLU A 150 -2.68 5.16 -1.36
N THR A 151 -3.90 4.94 -0.90
CA THR A 151 -4.25 3.88 0.03
C THR A 151 -5.57 3.24 -0.38
N TRP A 152 -5.57 1.91 -0.44
CA TRP A 152 -6.75 1.05 -0.57
C TRP A 152 -7.08 0.42 0.77
N SER A 153 -8.35 0.48 1.17
CA SER A 153 -8.82 -0.07 2.46
C SER A 153 -10.28 -0.48 2.40
N ILE A 154 -10.73 -1.27 3.37
CA ILE A 154 -12.15 -1.46 3.66
C ILE A 154 -12.56 -0.55 4.81
N ASP A 155 -13.60 0.26 4.58
CA ASP A 155 -14.10 1.19 5.60
C ASP A 155 -15.19 0.56 6.50
N GLY A 156 -15.67 1.36 7.46
CA GLY A 156 -16.70 0.93 8.41
C GLY A 156 -18.08 0.66 7.80
N HIS A 157 -18.28 0.99 6.52
CA HIS A 157 -19.50 0.72 5.76
C HIS A 157 -19.38 -0.49 4.84
N ASP A 158 -18.30 -1.25 4.96
CA ASP A 158 -17.99 -2.40 4.11
C ASP A 158 -17.63 -2.01 2.67
N ASP A 159 -17.33 -0.73 2.42
CA ASP A 159 -16.93 -0.28 1.09
C ASP A 159 -15.43 -0.42 0.88
N LEU A 160 -15.06 -0.87 -0.33
CA LEU A 160 -13.70 -0.72 -0.82
C LEU A 160 -13.46 0.76 -1.06
N ARG A 161 -12.46 1.32 -0.39
CA ARG A 161 -12.17 2.73 -0.36
C ARG A 161 -10.78 3.03 -0.85
N TYR A 162 -10.71 4.02 -1.72
CA TYR A 162 -9.49 4.67 -2.15
C TYR A 162 -9.35 6.03 -1.47
N THR A 163 -8.13 6.36 -1.06
CA THR A 163 -7.69 7.71 -0.70
C THR A 163 -6.38 7.99 -1.43
N GLY A 164 -6.32 9.09 -2.18
CA GLY A 164 -5.10 9.56 -2.84
C GLY A 164 -4.77 10.97 -2.38
N VAL A 165 -3.51 11.24 -2.08
CA VAL A 165 -3.03 12.56 -1.69
C VAL A 165 -2.27 13.19 -2.84
N HIS A 166 -2.65 14.43 -3.14
CA HIS A 166 -1.97 15.35 -4.04
C HIS A 166 -1.67 16.64 -3.27
N HIS A 167 -0.62 17.37 -3.63
CA HIS A 167 -0.33 18.68 -3.03
C HIS A 167 -1.47 19.70 -3.22
N ASP A 168 -2.31 19.51 -4.24
CA ASP A 168 -3.53 20.31 -4.45
C ASP A 168 -4.73 19.87 -3.60
N GLY A 169 -4.68 18.67 -2.99
CA GLY A 169 -5.75 18.16 -2.15
C GLY A 169 -5.86 16.63 -2.08
N THR A 170 -6.84 16.15 -1.33
CA THR A 170 -7.10 14.71 -1.14
C THR A 170 -8.28 14.24 -1.99
N ASN A 171 -8.02 13.21 -2.79
CA ASN A 171 -9.01 12.49 -3.57
C ASN A 171 -9.50 11.27 -2.79
N THR A 172 -10.80 11.01 -2.79
CA THR A 172 -11.37 9.82 -2.13
C THR A 172 -12.47 9.24 -2.99
N CYS A 173 -12.61 7.92 -3.01
CA CYS A 173 -13.82 7.28 -3.51
C CYS A 173 -14.10 5.95 -2.83
N SER A 174 -15.38 5.59 -2.77
CA SER A 174 -15.84 4.23 -2.51
C SER A 174 -16.13 3.55 -3.84
N VAL A 175 -15.75 2.29 -3.95
CA VAL A 175 -15.97 1.44 -5.13
C VAL A 175 -17.02 0.40 -4.79
N ARG A 176 -18.07 0.36 -5.59
CA ARG A 176 -19.26 -0.46 -5.34
C ARG A 176 -19.73 -1.10 -6.64
N GLU A 177 -20.17 -2.35 -6.60
CA GLU A 177 -20.68 -3.05 -7.78
C GLU A 177 -22.13 -2.66 -8.05
N LEU A 178 -22.52 -2.42 -9.30
CA LEU A 178 -23.93 -2.24 -9.64
C LEU A 178 -24.73 -3.51 -9.34
N LYS A 179 -25.95 -3.33 -8.86
CA LYS A 179 -26.89 -4.45 -8.78
C LYS A 179 -27.42 -4.77 -10.17
N GLU A 180 -27.70 -6.04 -10.41
CA GLU A 180 -28.25 -6.51 -11.68
C GLU A 180 -29.47 -5.70 -12.14
N GLY A 181 -29.46 -5.28 -13.41
CA GLY A 181 -30.53 -4.49 -14.02
C GLY A 181 -30.66 -3.07 -13.48
N ARG A 182 -29.64 -2.54 -12.78
CA ARG A 182 -29.57 -1.14 -12.33
C ARG A 182 -28.53 -0.36 -13.13
N ASP A 183 -28.78 0.95 -13.24
CA ASP A 183 -27.89 1.92 -13.87
C ASP A 183 -27.92 3.24 -13.10
N ILE A 184 -26.87 4.04 -13.22
CA ILE A 184 -26.77 5.38 -12.61
C ILE A 184 -27.21 6.43 -13.62
N GLU A 185 -28.24 7.20 -13.26
CA GLU A 185 -28.81 8.23 -14.13
C GLU A 185 -28.24 9.62 -13.82
N PRO A 186 -28.15 10.53 -14.81
CA PRO A 186 -27.83 11.93 -14.55
C PRO A 186 -28.80 12.55 -13.53
N GLY A 187 -28.28 12.95 -12.38
CA GLY A 187 -29.07 13.53 -11.28
C GLY A 187 -29.37 12.57 -10.13
N ASP A 188 -28.98 11.30 -10.22
CA ASP A 188 -29.00 10.39 -9.08
C ASP A 188 -28.26 11.02 -7.89
N SER A 189 -28.91 11.05 -6.74
CA SER A 189 -28.24 11.46 -5.50
C SER A 189 -27.29 10.36 -5.03
N LEU A 190 -26.36 10.70 -4.13
CA LEU A 190 -25.53 9.69 -3.46
C LEU A 190 -26.38 8.57 -2.83
N ARG A 191 -27.56 8.91 -2.28
CA ARG A 191 -28.48 7.93 -1.71
C ARG A 191 -29.03 6.96 -2.76
N ASP A 192 -29.28 7.43 -3.97
CA ASP A 192 -29.79 6.60 -5.08
C ASP A 192 -28.69 5.68 -5.58
N ILE A 193 -27.46 6.19 -5.75
CA ILE A 193 -26.28 5.39 -6.08
C ILE A 193 -26.06 4.27 -5.06
N LEU A 194 -26.09 4.57 -3.76
CA LEU A 194 -25.92 3.58 -2.69
C LEU A 194 -27.03 2.51 -2.68
N ARG A 195 -28.25 2.86 -3.11
CA ARG A 195 -29.35 1.89 -3.25
C ARG A 195 -29.20 0.97 -4.45
N LYS A 196 -28.65 1.50 -5.54
CA LYS A 196 -28.43 0.79 -6.81
C LYS A 196 -27.16 -0.08 -6.81
N THR A 197 -26.28 0.08 -5.82
CA THR A 197 -24.98 -0.61 -5.74
C THR A 197 -24.82 -1.47 -4.48
N ALA A 198 -23.89 -2.41 -4.52
CA ALA A 198 -23.50 -3.29 -3.43
C ALA A 198 -22.04 -3.05 -2.99
N PRO A 199 -21.75 -3.11 -1.68
CA PRO A 199 -20.38 -3.01 -1.17
C PRO A 199 -19.53 -4.21 -1.60
N LEU A 200 -18.23 -3.99 -1.80
CA LEU A 200 -17.27 -5.05 -2.15
C LEU A 200 -16.57 -5.67 -0.94
N GLY A 201 -16.56 -5.01 0.21
CA GLY A 201 -15.71 -5.37 1.33
C GLY A 201 -16.00 -6.75 1.93
N LEU A 202 -17.24 -7.24 1.90
CA LEU A 202 -17.56 -8.59 2.40
C LEU A 202 -16.78 -9.66 1.64
N ARG A 203 -16.68 -9.51 0.31
CA ARG A 203 -15.96 -10.43 -0.57
C ARG A 203 -14.47 -10.39 -0.30
N ILE A 204 -13.93 -9.18 -0.13
CA ILE A 204 -12.50 -8.93 0.13
C ILE A 204 -12.11 -9.47 1.51
N ARG A 205 -12.88 -9.16 2.56
CA ARG A 205 -12.61 -9.65 3.91
C ARG A 205 -12.60 -11.17 4.02
N ALA A 206 -13.40 -11.87 3.22
CA ALA A 206 -13.42 -13.33 3.20
C ALA A 206 -12.08 -13.92 2.73
N VAL A 207 -11.33 -13.20 1.88
CA VAL A 207 -9.98 -13.60 1.45
C VAL A 207 -8.98 -13.40 2.58
N TYR A 208 -9.00 -12.24 3.25
CA TYR A 208 -8.01 -11.88 4.26
C TYR A 208 -8.34 -12.28 5.71
N GLY A 209 -9.52 -12.88 5.96
CA GLY A 209 -9.98 -13.17 7.32
C GLY A 209 -10.22 -11.92 8.18
N MET A 210 -10.46 -10.77 7.56
CA MET A 210 -10.68 -9.50 8.24
C MET A 210 -12.02 -9.50 9.02
N PRO A 211 -12.10 -8.85 10.19
CA PRO A 211 -13.33 -8.77 10.96
C PRO A 211 -14.38 -7.91 10.25
N ALA A 212 -15.65 -8.26 10.44
CA ALA A 212 -16.77 -7.43 9.99
C ALA A 212 -16.75 -6.06 10.71
N PRO A 213 -17.20 -4.98 10.05
CA PRO A 213 -17.28 -3.66 10.68
C PRO A 213 -18.20 -3.70 11.91
N GLU A 214 -17.81 -2.95 12.94
CA GLU A 214 -18.65 -2.79 14.13
C GLU A 214 -19.97 -2.11 13.75
N ASN A 215 -21.07 -2.85 13.87
CA ASN A 215 -22.40 -2.36 13.50
C ASN A 215 -22.80 -1.16 14.38
N PRO A 216 -23.06 0.05 13.84
CA PRO A 216 -23.56 1.16 14.64
C PRO A 216 -25.01 0.93 15.15
N THR A 217 -25.71 -0.08 14.63
CA THR A 217 -27.15 -0.32 14.87
C THR A 217 -27.46 -1.36 15.95
N LYS A 218 -26.49 -1.78 16.76
CA LYS A 218 -26.77 -2.52 18.01
C LYS A 218 -26.57 -1.63 19.25
N LYS A 219 -27.40 -0.58 19.39
CA LYS A 219 -27.81 -0.17 20.73
C LYS A 219 -29.06 -0.96 21.08
N ARG A 220 -28.92 -1.83 22.09
CA ARG A 220 -29.99 -2.59 22.73
C ARG A 220 -31.10 -1.67 23.23
#